data_AF-A0AAW1YA88-F1
#
_entry.id   AF-A0AAW1YA88-F1
#
_cell.length_a   1.000
_cell.length_b   1.000
_cell.length_c   1.000
_cell.angle_alpha   90.00
_cell.angle_beta   90.00
_cell.angle_gamma   90.00
#
_symmetry.space_group_name_H-M   'P 1'
#
loop_
_entity.id
_entity.type
_entity.pdbx_description
1 polymer ?
#
loop_
_entity_poly.entity_id
_entity_poly.type
_entity_poly.pdbx_seq_one_letter_code
_entity_poly.pdbx_strand_id
1 'polypeptide(L)'
;MSITSLSLLLVALLLTCSPTPAVSQQNGTVPCPLNFTILEQFSTGSNRPKFDRKIECQYILQGIRLVESQYLQLTGSFLPPPNASESCWAAYQTLADQVVPGFDIRTSCGFQTSWISQGCMNITTRAQFEDLVGNSTINSVVSNCNQSLENNSPCASCTTSLSSLSATYLTGQSIGNVSDCTSYPSIYAAAFANPYGPTDKGNAKCLFQLDFSAPSPGKKKRTLILIVVVACGFGLLFLIGGIWFSWHKYEDYMMKKRRKEYNDKIELGLGSALESISGSTTLVKFTFEEISKATKNFSRDNIIGRGGYGNVYKGTLADGSEVALKGSRTVRLPVIPILLTRLR
;
A
#
# COMPACT_ATOMS: atom_id res chain seq x y z
N MET A 1 27.49 90.99 -10.81
CA MET A 1 27.89 89.79 -10.03
C MET A 1 26.81 89.53 -8.99
N SER A 2 25.91 88.58 -9.22
CA SER A 2 25.10 87.93 -8.17
C SER A 2 24.18 86.85 -8.78
N ILE A 3 24.58 85.59 -8.59
CA ILE A 3 23.79 84.41 -8.20
C ILE A 3 22.62 83.93 -9.10
N THR A 4 22.16 84.63 -10.15
CA THR A 4 21.06 84.12 -11.00
C THR A 4 21.48 83.33 -12.24
N SER A 5 22.75 83.37 -12.64
CA SER A 5 23.23 82.67 -13.85
C SER A 5 23.81 81.27 -13.60
N LEU A 6 24.01 80.86 -12.34
CA LEU A 6 24.59 79.55 -12.02
C LEU A 6 23.53 78.43 -11.89
N SER A 7 22.27 78.78 -11.61
CA SER A 7 21.17 77.80 -11.49
C SER A 7 20.56 77.38 -12.84
N LEU A 8 20.77 78.16 -13.90
CA LEU A 8 20.31 77.80 -15.25
C LEU A 8 21.28 76.86 -15.99
N LEU A 9 22.56 76.81 -15.60
CA LEU A 9 23.51 75.87 -16.19
C LEU A 9 23.41 74.46 -15.59
N LEU A 10 22.94 74.31 -14.34
CA LEU A 10 22.82 72.99 -13.71
C LEU A 10 21.56 72.22 -14.16
N VAL A 11 20.52 72.92 -14.61
CA VAL A 11 19.29 72.28 -15.12
C VAL A 11 19.42 71.88 -16.59
N ALA A 12 20.31 72.52 -17.36
CA ALA A 12 20.58 72.17 -18.76
C ALA A 12 21.48 70.93 -18.93
N LEU A 13 22.19 70.49 -17.89
CA LEU A 13 23.08 69.32 -17.91
C LEU A 13 22.43 68.01 -17.42
N LEU A 14 21.17 68.04 -16.97
CA LEU A 14 20.42 66.86 -16.51
C LEU A 14 19.29 66.43 -17.48
N LEU A 15 19.20 67.04 -18.67
CA LEU A 15 18.18 66.73 -19.68
C LEU A 15 18.74 66.08 -20.97
N THR A 16 20.01 65.69 -21.00
CA THR A 16 20.64 65.04 -22.18
C THR A 16 21.17 63.64 -21.88
N CYS A 17 20.48 62.88 -21.02
CA CYS A 17 20.72 61.45 -20.89
C CYS A 17 19.42 60.68 -20.69
N SER A 18 18.39 60.99 -21.47
CA SER A 18 17.47 59.93 -21.88
C SER A 18 18.27 58.99 -22.78
N PRO A 19 18.32 57.68 -22.51
CA PRO A 19 18.77 56.77 -23.54
C PRO A 19 17.79 56.98 -24.70
N THR A 20 18.27 57.58 -25.79
CA THR A 20 17.76 57.22 -27.11
C THR A 20 17.67 55.70 -27.07
N PRO A 21 16.54 55.06 -27.41
CA PRO A 21 16.62 53.66 -27.76
C PRO A 21 17.69 53.63 -28.83
N ALA A 22 18.88 53.14 -28.47
CA ALA A 22 19.81 52.69 -29.45
C ALA A 22 18.94 51.74 -30.24
N VAL A 23 18.63 52.11 -31.47
CA VAL A 23 18.35 51.16 -32.52
C VAL A 23 19.64 50.36 -32.58
N SER A 24 19.79 49.44 -31.63
CA SER A 24 20.66 48.31 -31.73
C SER A 24 20.18 47.71 -33.03
N GLN A 25 21.01 47.85 -34.05
CA GLN A 25 20.86 47.15 -35.30
C GLN A 25 20.37 45.75 -34.92
N GLN A 26 19.09 45.46 -35.21
CA GLN A 26 18.57 44.11 -35.12
C GLN A 26 19.31 43.35 -36.21
N ASN A 27 20.50 42.88 -35.85
CA ASN A 27 21.14 41.79 -36.53
C ASN A 27 20.11 40.66 -36.49
N GLY A 28 19.55 40.29 -37.65
CA GLY A 28 18.30 39.56 -37.78
C GLY A 28 18.20 38.27 -36.98
N THR A 29 17.81 38.38 -35.70
CA THR A 29 17.54 37.24 -34.83
C THR A 29 16.18 36.68 -35.21
N VAL A 30 16.17 35.48 -35.77
CA VAL A 30 14.96 34.72 -36.09
C VAL A 30 14.17 34.51 -34.79
N PRO A 31 12.87 34.87 -34.73
CA PRO A 31 12.06 34.66 -33.54
C PRO A 31 11.78 33.17 -33.31
N CYS A 32 11.60 32.77 -32.05
CA CYS A 32 11.25 31.40 -31.74
C CYS A 32 9.79 31.11 -32.14
N PRO A 33 9.52 30.08 -32.97
CA PRO A 33 8.16 29.72 -33.33
C PRO A 33 7.46 28.83 -32.28
N LEU A 34 8.19 28.33 -31.28
CA LEU A 34 7.63 27.51 -30.20
C LEU A 34 6.97 28.40 -29.13
N ASN A 35 5.72 28.08 -28.78
CA ASN A 35 4.96 28.81 -27.77
C ASN A 35 5.09 28.17 -26.39
N PHE A 36 6.06 28.61 -25.59
CA PHE A 36 6.30 28.06 -24.24
C PHE A 36 5.29 28.52 -23.19
N THR A 37 4.50 29.57 -23.41
CA THR A 37 3.55 30.07 -22.40
C THR A 37 2.45 29.06 -22.08
N ILE A 38 2.19 28.10 -22.99
CA ILE A 38 1.26 27.00 -22.74
C ILE A 38 1.71 26.08 -21.58
N LEU A 39 2.95 26.21 -21.12
CA LEU A 39 3.48 25.50 -19.95
C LEU A 39 3.13 26.19 -18.62
N GLU A 40 2.64 27.42 -18.63
CA GLU A 40 2.25 28.14 -17.41
C GLU A 40 1.05 27.51 -16.72
N GLN A 41 0.06 27.04 -17.49
CA GLN A 41 -1.12 26.33 -16.96
C GLN A 41 -0.74 25.05 -16.20
N PHE A 42 0.46 24.56 -16.48
CA PHE A 42 1.07 23.39 -15.91
C PHE A 42 1.96 23.78 -14.71
N SER A 43 2.53 24.98 -14.65
CA SER A 43 3.45 25.38 -13.57
C SER A 43 2.81 25.69 -12.19
N THR A 44 1.49 25.56 -11.99
CA THR A 44 0.77 26.09 -10.81
C THR A 44 0.57 25.06 -9.69
N GLY A 45 1.60 24.86 -8.87
CA GLY A 45 1.50 24.10 -7.62
C GLY A 45 2.27 24.78 -6.49
N SER A 46 1.56 25.44 -5.56
CA SER A 46 2.07 26.23 -4.43
C SER A 46 2.84 25.45 -3.34
N ASN A 47 3.06 24.15 -3.54
CA ASN A 47 3.90 23.31 -2.69
C ASN A 47 4.84 22.51 -3.59
N ARG A 48 5.81 23.21 -4.20
CA ARG A 48 6.84 22.54 -4.97
C ARG A 48 7.76 21.81 -3.98
N PRO A 49 7.84 20.47 -4.00
CA PRO A 49 8.93 19.78 -3.33
C PRO A 49 10.24 20.36 -3.84
N LYS A 50 11.29 20.46 -3.01
CA LYS A 50 12.65 20.72 -3.52
C LYS A 50 12.96 19.60 -4.52
N PHE A 51 12.81 19.88 -5.81
CA PHE A 51 13.05 18.88 -6.83
C PHE A 51 14.55 18.69 -6.95
N ASP A 52 14.97 17.43 -7.03
CA ASP A 52 16.31 17.08 -7.48
C ASP A 52 16.51 17.66 -8.89
N ARG A 53 17.70 18.19 -9.19
CA ARG A 53 18.08 18.75 -10.50
C ARG A 53 17.71 17.81 -11.65
N LYS A 54 17.82 16.50 -11.43
CA LYS A 54 17.41 15.47 -12.41
C LYS A 54 15.92 15.56 -12.76
N ILE A 55 15.07 15.77 -11.77
CA ILE A 55 13.61 15.87 -11.97
C ILE A 55 13.28 17.16 -12.72
N GLU A 56 13.90 18.28 -12.36
CA GLU A 56 13.70 19.57 -13.06
C GLU A 56 14.04 19.46 -14.55
N CYS A 57 15.19 18.87 -14.87
CA CYS A 57 15.59 18.66 -16.27
C CYS A 57 14.65 17.73 -17.03
N GLN A 58 14.06 16.71 -16.36
CA GLN A 58 13.03 15.87 -16.97
C GLN A 58 11.76 16.67 -17.26
N TYR A 59 11.27 17.47 -16.31
CA TYR A 59 10.12 18.35 -16.55
C TYR A 59 10.35 19.31 -17.72
N ILE A 60 11.55 19.88 -17.79
CA ILE A 60 11.91 20.77 -18.89
C ILE A 60 11.84 20.05 -20.22
N LEU A 61 12.49 18.88 -20.32
CA LEU A 61 12.49 18.05 -21.52
C LEU A 61 11.07 17.68 -21.96
N GLN A 62 10.22 17.25 -21.02
CA GLN A 62 8.83 16.91 -21.33
C GLN A 62 8.01 18.14 -21.76
N GLY A 63 8.29 19.31 -21.17
CA GLY A 63 7.71 20.58 -21.59
C GLY A 63 8.07 20.94 -23.04
N ILE A 64 9.32 20.71 -23.47
CA ILE A 64 9.74 20.90 -24.87
C ILE A 64 8.88 20.00 -25.78
N ARG A 65 8.77 18.71 -25.47
CA ARG A 65 8.02 17.74 -26.27
C ARG A 65 6.53 18.09 -26.39
N LEU A 66 5.92 18.62 -25.32
CA LEU A 66 4.54 19.11 -25.38
C LEU A 66 4.42 20.31 -26.34
N VAL A 67 5.34 21.27 -26.23
CA VAL A 67 5.35 22.46 -27.10
C VAL A 67 5.64 22.10 -28.55
N GLU A 68 6.54 21.13 -28.81
CA GLU A 68 6.79 20.55 -30.13
C GLU A 68 5.53 19.89 -30.70
N SER A 69 4.73 19.22 -29.86
CA SER A 69 3.45 18.66 -30.29
C SER A 69 2.45 19.73 -30.69
N GLN A 70 2.37 20.83 -29.92
CA GLN A 70 1.54 21.98 -30.29
C GLN A 70 2.02 22.62 -31.59
N TYR A 71 3.33 22.74 -31.77
CA TYR A 71 3.94 23.27 -32.99
C TYR A 71 3.66 22.37 -34.20
N LEU A 72 3.77 21.05 -34.04
CA LEU A 72 3.43 20.05 -35.04
C LEU A 72 1.96 20.13 -35.45
N GLN A 73 1.05 20.29 -34.49
CA GLN A 73 -0.37 20.45 -34.76
C GLN A 73 -0.66 21.68 -35.62
N LEU A 74 0.06 22.78 -35.40
CA LEU A 74 -0.15 24.06 -36.09
C LEU A 74 0.54 24.15 -37.45
N THR A 75 1.72 23.56 -37.59
CA THR A 75 2.59 23.76 -38.77
C THR A 75 2.78 22.51 -39.61
N GLY A 76 2.51 21.33 -39.06
CA GLY A 76 2.88 20.05 -39.66
C GLY A 76 4.37 19.71 -39.55
N SER A 77 5.17 20.49 -38.82
CA SER A 77 6.59 20.25 -38.58
C SER A 77 6.86 19.81 -37.14
N PHE A 78 7.71 18.79 -36.94
CA PHE A 78 8.06 18.28 -35.61
C PHE A 78 8.96 19.24 -34.83
N LEU A 79 9.80 20.01 -35.52
CA LEU A 79 10.89 20.78 -34.92
C LEU A 79 10.97 22.20 -35.47
N PRO A 80 11.42 23.16 -34.66
CA PRO A 80 11.68 24.52 -35.13
C PRO A 80 12.87 24.55 -36.11
N PRO A 81 12.97 25.58 -36.96
CA PRO A 81 14.14 25.81 -37.80
C PRO A 81 15.45 25.90 -36.99
N PRO A 82 16.58 25.34 -37.45
CA PRO A 82 17.85 25.35 -36.70
C PRO A 82 18.40 26.74 -36.37
N ASN A 83 18.07 27.75 -37.18
CA ASN A 83 18.44 29.14 -36.94
C ASN A 83 17.61 29.82 -35.83
N ALA A 84 16.49 29.22 -35.41
CA ALA A 84 15.66 29.70 -34.30
C ALA A 84 16.09 29.12 -32.94
N SER A 85 17.01 28.14 -32.90
CA SER A 85 17.34 27.39 -31.69
C SER A 85 17.78 28.25 -30.51
N GLU A 86 18.65 29.25 -30.73
CA GLU A 86 19.09 30.15 -29.66
C GLU A 86 17.92 30.99 -29.12
N SER A 87 17.06 31.50 -30.01
CA SER A 87 15.88 32.27 -29.61
C SER A 87 14.88 31.42 -28.83
N CYS A 88 14.75 30.12 -29.15
CA CYS A 88 13.86 29.21 -28.43
C CYS A 88 14.35 28.84 -27.05
N TRP A 89 15.67 28.63 -26.88
CA TRP A 89 16.24 28.48 -25.55
C TRP A 89 16.07 29.74 -24.71
N ALA A 90 16.25 30.93 -25.29
CA ALA A 90 16.02 32.18 -24.59
C ALA A 90 14.55 32.36 -24.15
N ALA A 91 13.60 32.00 -25.02
CA ALA A 91 12.17 32.04 -24.71
C ALA A 91 11.83 31.08 -23.55
N TYR A 92 12.37 29.87 -23.56
CA TYR A 92 12.09 28.91 -22.48
C TYR A 92 12.80 29.29 -21.17
N GLN A 93 14.04 29.80 -21.25
CA GLN A 93 14.78 30.30 -20.09
C GLN A 93 14.01 31.41 -19.37
N THR A 94 13.40 32.34 -20.13
CA THR A 94 12.57 33.42 -19.58
C THR A 94 11.41 32.88 -18.74
N LEU A 95 10.77 31.79 -19.19
CA LEU A 95 9.71 31.14 -18.41
C LEU A 95 10.28 30.41 -17.18
N ALA A 96 11.41 29.71 -17.32
CA ALA A 96 12.03 29.01 -16.20
C ALA A 96 12.47 29.96 -15.08
N ASP A 97 12.99 31.14 -15.42
CA ASP A 97 13.43 32.16 -14.45
C ASP A 97 12.28 32.65 -13.55
N GLN A 98 11.05 32.67 -14.07
CA GLN A 98 9.85 33.03 -13.27
C GLN A 98 9.52 31.97 -12.22
N VAL A 99 9.87 30.71 -12.51
CA VAL A 99 9.47 29.56 -11.70
C VAL A 99 10.59 29.14 -10.72
N VAL A 100 11.84 29.19 -11.17
CA VAL A 100 13.04 28.86 -10.37
C VAL A 100 14.12 29.91 -10.65
N PRO A 101 14.16 30.99 -9.87
CA PRO A 101 15.18 32.02 -10.04
C PRO A 101 16.60 31.45 -9.94
N GLY A 102 17.46 31.75 -10.92
CA GLY A 102 18.84 31.31 -10.96
C GLY A 102 19.07 29.89 -11.49
N PHE A 103 18.04 29.23 -12.04
CA PHE A 103 18.18 27.95 -12.73
C PHE A 103 18.44 28.16 -14.22
N ASP A 104 19.70 28.04 -14.66
CA ASP A 104 20.03 28.05 -16.08
C ASP A 104 19.78 26.65 -16.68
N ILE A 105 18.84 26.57 -17.62
CA ILE A 105 18.36 25.31 -18.19
C ILE A 105 19.50 24.53 -18.86
N ARG A 106 20.26 25.20 -19.71
CA ARG A 106 21.26 24.54 -20.58
C ARG A 106 22.43 24.01 -19.77
N THR A 107 22.99 24.83 -18.89
CA THR A 107 24.13 24.44 -18.04
C THR A 107 23.71 23.45 -16.96
N SER A 108 22.53 23.59 -16.37
CA SER A 108 22.06 22.67 -15.31
C SER A 108 21.72 21.29 -15.87
N CYS A 109 21.16 21.22 -17.08
CA CYS A 109 20.71 19.98 -17.71
C CYS A 109 21.68 19.40 -18.73
N GLY A 110 22.75 20.12 -19.07
CA GLY A 110 23.71 19.72 -20.09
C GLY A 110 23.12 19.71 -21.50
N PHE A 111 22.20 20.62 -21.81
CA PHE A 111 21.57 20.72 -23.13
C PHE A 111 22.37 21.62 -24.06
N GLN A 112 22.60 21.15 -25.29
CA GLN A 112 23.19 21.96 -26.34
C GLN A 112 22.13 22.76 -27.10
N THR A 113 22.50 23.95 -27.57
CA THR A 113 21.59 24.84 -28.32
C THR A 113 20.93 24.11 -29.50
N SER A 114 21.71 23.36 -30.30
CA SER A 114 21.21 22.73 -31.53
C SER A 114 20.18 21.63 -31.30
N TRP A 115 20.16 20.98 -30.13
CA TRP A 115 19.33 19.80 -29.89
C TRP A 115 17.83 20.12 -29.90
N ILE A 116 17.41 21.36 -29.62
CA ILE A 116 15.99 21.75 -29.73
C ILE A 116 15.46 21.75 -31.18
N SER A 117 16.36 21.68 -32.17
CA SER A 117 16.05 21.67 -33.61
C SER A 117 16.55 20.42 -34.33
N GLN A 118 17.23 19.52 -33.62
CA GLN A 118 17.71 18.26 -34.16
C GLN A 118 16.69 17.18 -33.87
N GLY A 119 16.50 16.28 -34.84
CA GLY A 119 15.43 15.30 -34.82
C GLY A 119 15.89 13.87 -34.97
N CYS A 120 14.91 13.00 -35.15
CA CYS A 120 15.10 11.59 -35.42
C CYS A 120 15.11 11.32 -36.93
N MET A 121 16.11 10.58 -37.42
CA MET A 121 16.11 9.98 -38.78
C MET A 121 15.81 10.96 -39.93
N ASN A 122 16.15 12.24 -39.79
CA ASN A 122 15.80 13.33 -40.71
C ASN A 122 14.28 13.50 -40.96
N ILE A 123 13.44 12.99 -40.06
CA ILE A 123 11.99 13.16 -40.08
C ILE A 123 11.69 14.55 -39.51
N THR A 124 11.19 15.44 -40.36
CA THR A 124 10.92 16.84 -40.00
C THR A 124 9.45 17.22 -40.08
N THR A 125 8.66 16.48 -40.85
CA THR A 125 7.24 16.78 -41.07
C THR A 125 6.33 15.60 -40.74
N ARG A 126 5.05 15.92 -40.49
CA ARG A 126 3.97 14.95 -40.35
C ARG A 126 3.91 13.99 -41.54
N ALA A 127 3.97 14.51 -42.76
CA ALA A 127 3.84 13.70 -43.98
C ALA A 127 4.97 12.66 -44.07
N GLN A 128 6.21 13.03 -43.76
CA GLN A 128 7.34 12.09 -43.73
C GLN A 128 7.17 11.01 -42.66
N PHE A 129 6.64 11.38 -41.50
CA PHE A 129 6.37 10.43 -40.42
C PHE A 129 5.26 9.43 -40.80
N GLU A 130 4.15 9.92 -41.36
CA GLU A 130 3.03 9.08 -41.79
C GLU A 130 3.41 8.15 -42.96
N ASP A 131 4.23 8.63 -43.90
CA ASP A 131 4.75 7.82 -45.01
C ASP A 131 5.66 6.69 -44.51
N LEU A 132 6.56 6.98 -43.56
CA LEU A 132 7.44 5.98 -42.96
C LEU A 132 6.67 4.91 -42.16
N VAL A 133 5.69 5.32 -41.35
CA VAL A 133 4.97 4.44 -40.42
C VAL A 133 3.87 3.64 -41.12
N GLY A 134 3.24 4.22 -42.13
CA GLY A 134 2.14 3.62 -42.88
C GLY A 134 0.77 3.71 -42.19
N ASN A 135 -0.28 3.78 -43.02
CA ASN A 135 -1.65 4.05 -42.59
C ASN A 135 -2.22 3.02 -41.59
N SER A 136 -1.87 1.74 -41.69
CA SER A 136 -2.38 0.69 -40.80
C SER A 136 -1.94 0.91 -39.35
N THR A 137 -0.66 1.21 -39.15
CA THR A 137 -0.09 1.50 -37.83
C THR A 137 -0.61 2.82 -37.29
N ILE A 138 -0.71 3.85 -38.12
CA ILE A 138 -1.33 5.13 -37.73
C ILE A 138 -2.77 4.93 -37.26
N ASN A 139 -3.60 4.19 -38.00
CA ASN A 139 -4.98 3.90 -37.62
C ASN A 139 -5.07 3.12 -36.30
N SER A 140 -4.12 2.23 -36.03
CA SER A 140 -4.00 1.54 -34.73
C SER A 140 -3.66 2.50 -33.60
N VAL A 141 -2.77 3.46 -33.82
CA VAL A 141 -2.47 4.50 -32.82
C VAL A 141 -3.71 5.36 -32.56
N VAL A 142 -4.38 5.83 -33.62
CA VAL A 142 -5.61 6.63 -33.52
C VAL A 142 -6.68 5.86 -32.75
N SER A 143 -6.94 4.58 -33.06
CA SER A 143 -7.99 3.81 -32.39
C SER A 143 -7.72 3.62 -30.88
N ASN A 144 -6.46 3.57 -30.46
CA ASN A 144 -6.09 3.45 -29.05
C ASN A 144 -6.05 4.80 -28.31
N CYS A 145 -5.72 5.88 -29.01
CA CYS A 145 -5.53 7.21 -28.44
C CYS A 145 -6.72 8.16 -28.60
N ASN A 146 -7.73 7.83 -29.41
CA ASN A 146 -8.90 8.68 -29.69
C ASN A 146 -9.95 8.67 -28.56
N GLN A 147 -9.52 9.01 -27.35
CA GLN A 147 -10.35 9.11 -26.14
C GLN A 147 -9.60 9.88 -25.05
N SER A 148 -10.27 10.24 -23.95
CA SER A 148 -9.60 10.91 -22.83
C SER A 148 -8.54 10.01 -22.19
N LEU A 149 -7.32 10.53 -22.03
CA LEU A 149 -6.18 9.82 -21.43
C LEU A 149 -5.98 10.15 -19.95
N GLU A 150 -6.95 10.85 -19.31
CA GLU A 150 -6.86 11.20 -17.89
C GLU A 150 -6.84 9.94 -16.99
N ASN A 151 -7.48 8.86 -17.45
CA ASN A 151 -7.50 7.57 -16.79
C ASN A 151 -6.33 6.67 -17.23
N ASN A 152 -5.80 5.87 -16.29
CA ASN A 152 -4.64 5.02 -16.55
C ASN A 152 -4.86 3.94 -17.64
N SER A 153 -6.08 3.42 -17.81
CA SER A 153 -6.35 2.34 -18.77
C SER A 153 -6.28 2.82 -20.24
N PRO A 154 -7.03 3.86 -20.66
CA PRO A 154 -6.86 4.48 -21.98
C PRO A 154 -5.43 4.94 -22.26
N CYS A 155 -4.79 5.56 -21.26
CA CYS A 155 -3.40 5.97 -21.37
C CYS A 155 -2.48 4.77 -21.68
N ALA A 156 -2.59 3.67 -20.94
CA ALA A 156 -1.77 2.48 -21.13
C ALA A 156 -1.93 1.87 -22.54
N SER A 157 -3.16 1.76 -23.04
CA SER A 157 -3.43 1.26 -24.40
C SER A 157 -2.78 2.16 -25.45
N CYS A 158 -2.96 3.48 -25.34
CA CYS A 158 -2.34 4.46 -26.23
C CYS A 158 -0.81 4.34 -26.20
N THR A 159 -0.17 4.41 -25.03
CA THR A 159 1.29 4.33 -24.90
C THR A 159 1.88 3.00 -25.35
N THR A 160 1.14 1.89 -25.21
CA THR A 160 1.57 0.57 -25.70
C THR A 160 1.60 0.54 -27.23
N SER A 161 0.58 1.10 -27.88
CA SER A 161 0.55 1.24 -29.34
C SER A 161 1.70 2.11 -29.85
N LEU A 162 1.98 3.23 -29.19
CA LEU A 162 3.11 4.10 -29.49
C LEU A 162 4.47 3.41 -29.32
N SER A 163 4.64 2.62 -28.27
CA SER A 163 5.87 1.86 -28.02
C SER A 163 6.12 0.83 -29.13
N SER A 164 5.05 0.20 -29.61
CA SER A 164 5.10 -0.79 -30.71
C SER A 164 5.47 -0.14 -32.04
N LEU A 165 4.91 1.05 -32.32
CA LEU A 165 5.29 1.87 -33.48
C LEU A 165 6.77 2.26 -33.39
N SER A 166 7.21 2.80 -32.24
CA SER A 166 8.59 3.25 -32.05
C SER A 166 9.59 2.13 -32.30
N ALA A 167 9.34 0.94 -31.74
CA ALA A 167 10.24 -0.21 -31.88
C ALA A 167 10.37 -0.70 -33.33
N THR A 168 9.33 -0.50 -34.14
CA THR A 168 9.27 -1.00 -35.52
C THR A 168 9.86 0.00 -36.52
N TYR A 169 9.49 1.28 -36.40
CA TYR A 169 9.76 2.28 -37.44
C TYR A 169 10.83 3.31 -37.07
N LEU A 170 11.10 3.52 -35.78
CA LEU A 170 11.96 4.59 -35.27
C LEU A 170 13.19 4.03 -34.55
N THR A 171 13.95 3.20 -35.25
CA THR A 171 15.17 2.54 -34.73
C THR A 171 16.44 3.40 -34.82
N GLY A 172 16.29 4.67 -35.20
CA GLY A 172 17.39 5.62 -35.31
C GLY A 172 18.07 5.92 -33.97
N GLN A 173 19.30 6.43 -34.06
CA GLN A 173 20.04 6.88 -32.88
C GLN A 173 19.45 8.19 -32.34
N SER A 174 19.38 8.32 -31.02
CA SER A 174 19.02 9.58 -30.35
C SER A 174 20.23 10.52 -30.34
N ILE A 175 19.99 11.82 -30.50
CA ILE A 175 21.02 12.85 -30.54
C ILE A 175 20.94 13.69 -29.26
N GLY A 176 21.81 13.39 -28.30
CA GLY A 176 21.80 14.07 -27.00
C GLY A 176 20.56 13.74 -26.16
N ASN A 177 20.19 14.67 -25.28
CA ASN A 177 19.12 14.45 -24.28
C ASN A 177 17.78 15.11 -24.65
N VAL A 178 17.75 15.94 -25.70
CA VAL A 178 16.53 16.64 -26.15
C VAL A 178 15.99 16.00 -27.42
N SER A 179 16.88 15.69 -28.38
CA SER A 179 16.51 15.05 -29.64
C SER A 179 16.55 13.53 -29.51
N ASP A 180 15.39 12.89 -29.51
CA ASP A 180 15.32 11.43 -29.53
C ASP A 180 14.16 10.93 -30.39
N CYS A 181 14.33 9.70 -30.89
CA CYS A 181 13.30 9.01 -31.68
C CYS A 181 12.10 8.57 -30.85
N THR A 182 12.25 8.48 -29.53
CA THR A 182 11.22 7.97 -28.62
C THR A 182 10.12 9.00 -28.33
N SER A 183 10.39 10.28 -28.57
CA SER A 183 9.43 11.37 -28.35
C SER A 183 8.44 11.53 -29.50
N TYR A 184 8.85 11.26 -30.74
CA TYR A 184 8.06 11.46 -31.95
C TYR A 184 6.67 10.81 -31.91
N PRO A 185 6.50 9.54 -31.46
CA PRO A 185 5.19 8.93 -31.35
C PRO A 185 4.25 9.69 -30.41
N SER A 186 4.75 10.12 -29.25
CA SER A 186 3.96 10.88 -28.26
C SER A 186 3.62 12.28 -28.75
N ILE A 187 4.58 12.95 -29.41
CA ILE A 187 4.39 14.25 -30.06
C ILE A 187 3.30 14.16 -31.12
N TYR A 188 3.36 13.14 -31.99
CA TYR A 188 2.36 12.89 -33.03
C TYR A 188 0.99 12.55 -32.42
N ALA A 189 0.96 11.67 -31.42
CA ALA A 189 -0.27 11.20 -30.82
C ALA A 189 -1.07 12.33 -30.18
N ALA A 190 -0.40 13.20 -29.42
CA ALA A 190 -1.03 14.36 -28.81
C ALA A 190 -1.49 15.40 -29.85
N ALA A 191 -0.77 15.54 -30.97
CA ALA A 191 -1.11 16.50 -32.02
C ALA A 191 -2.29 16.06 -32.89
N PHE A 192 -2.34 14.77 -33.28
CA PHE A 192 -3.24 14.26 -34.33
C PHE A 192 -4.01 12.99 -33.99
N ALA A 193 -3.50 12.12 -33.12
CA ALA A 193 -4.21 10.87 -32.79
C ALA A 193 -5.27 11.05 -31.71
N ASN A 194 -5.05 12.00 -30.80
CA ASN A 194 -5.97 12.33 -29.73
C ASN A 194 -6.74 13.64 -30.05
N PRO A 195 -8.07 13.64 -29.96
CA PRO A 195 -8.89 14.79 -30.35
C PRO A 195 -8.78 15.99 -29.39
N TYR A 196 -8.30 15.79 -28.15
CA TYR A 196 -8.20 16.85 -27.15
C TYR A 196 -6.91 17.70 -27.26
N GLY A 197 -5.95 17.26 -28.09
CA GLY A 197 -4.72 18.01 -28.35
C GLY A 197 -3.68 17.95 -27.23
N PRO A 198 -2.49 18.54 -27.43
CA PRO A 198 -1.37 18.42 -26.48
C PRO A 198 -1.54 19.22 -25.19
N THR A 199 -2.40 20.24 -25.18
CA THR A 199 -2.67 21.07 -24.00
C THR A 199 -3.74 20.51 -23.07
N ASP A 200 -4.39 19.41 -23.45
CA ASP A 200 -5.27 18.67 -22.54
C ASP A 200 -4.50 18.09 -21.35
N LYS A 201 -5.08 18.16 -20.15
CA LYS A 201 -4.42 17.71 -18.91
C LYS A 201 -4.16 16.20 -18.90
N GLY A 202 -5.08 15.41 -19.43
CA GLY A 202 -4.92 13.96 -19.53
C GLY A 202 -3.80 13.60 -20.50
N ASN A 203 -3.74 14.26 -21.65
CA ASN A 203 -2.66 14.07 -22.63
C ASN A 203 -1.30 14.53 -22.10
N ALA A 204 -1.24 15.72 -21.48
CA ALA A 204 -0.03 16.25 -20.86
C ALA A 204 0.54 15.27 -19.81
N LYS A 205 -0.33 14.72 -18.97
CA LYS A 205 0.03 13.72 -17.96
C LYS A 205 0.43 12.37 -18.58
N CYS A 206 -0.35 11.87 -19.52
CA CYS A 206 -0.14 10.53 -20.09
C CYS A 206 1.07 10.46 -21.02
N LEU A 207 1.15 11.38 -21.99
CA LEU A 207 2.10 11.32 -23.10
C LEU A 207 3.42 12.03 -22.79
N PHE A 208 3.38 13.02 -21.88
CA PHE A 208 4.54 13.82 -21.50
C PHE A 208 4.85 13.74 -20.00
N GLN A 209 4.14 12.94 -19.20
CA GLN A 209 4.42 12.78 -17.75
C GLN A 209 4.39 14.10 -16.96
N LEU A 210 3.67 15.11 -17.47
CA LEU A 210 3.48 16.39 -16.81
C LEU A 210 2.27 16.29 -15.87
N ASP A 211 2.49 15.79 -14.64
CA ASP A 211 1.45 15.68 -13.61
C ASP A 211 1.61 16.78 -12.55
N PHE A 212 0.61 17.66 -12.45
CA PHE A 212 0.54 18.72 -11.43
C PHE A 212 -0.44 18.40 -10.32
N SER A 213 -0.80 17.13 -10.18
CA SER A 213 -1.52 16.69 -9.00
C SER A 213 -0.67 16.99 -7.78
N ALA A 214 -1.01 18.06 -7.07
CA ALA A 214 -0.72 18.18 -5.65
C ALA A 214 -0.96 16.80 -5.02
N PRO A 215 -0.06 16.30 -4.15
CA PRO A 215 -0.18 14.95 -3.63
C PRO A 215 -1.59 14.76 -3.11
N SER A 216 -2.37 13.93 -3.81
CA SER A 216 -3.79 13.81 -3.50
C SER A 216 -3.89 13.39 -2.03
N PRO A 217 -4.68 14.09 -1.21
CA PRO A 217 -4.86 13.72 0.19
C PRO A 217 -5.48 12.32 0.35
N GLY A 218 -5.87 11.67 -0.77
CA GLY A 218 -6.45 10.33 -0.81
C GLY A 218 -5.48 9.21 -0.42
N LYS A 219 -4.17 9.33 -0.65
CA LYS A 219 -3.23 8.26 -0.21
C LYS A 219 -3.11 8.23 1.31
N LYS A 220 -2.97 9.40 1.96
CA LYS A 220 -2.95 9.49 3.43
C LYS A 220 -4.28 9.04 4.03
N LYS A 221 -5.43 9.49 3.51
CA LYS A 221 -6.75 9.08 4.02
C LYS A 221 -7.00 7.58 3.88
N ARG A 222 -6.63 6.95 2.75
CA ARG A 222 -6.83 5.50 2.54
C ARG A 222 -5.91 4.66 3.44
N THR A 223 -4.66 5.08 3.64
CA THR A 223 -3.75 4.44 4.59
C THR A 223 -4.23 4.60 6.03
N LEU A 224 -4.74 5.78 6.40
CA LEU A 224 -5.27 6.04 7.75
C LEU A 224 -6.53 5.21 8.03
N ILE A 225 -7.44 5.09 7.05
CA ILE A 225 -8.62 4.22 7.15
C ILE A 225 -8.22 2.76 7.33
N LEU A 226 -7.24 2.27 6.56
CA LEU A 226 -6.74 0.88 6.72
C LEU A 226 -6.15 0.64 8.11
N ILE A 227 -5.35 1.58 8.64
CA ILE A 227 -4.77 1.47 9.99
C ILE A 227 -5.87 1.40 11.06
N VAL A 228 -6.89 2.27 10.96
CA VAL A 228 -8.00 2.31 11.93
C VAL A 228 -8.81 1.01 11.88
N VAL A 229 -9.14 0.50 10.69
CA VAL A 229 -9.90 -0.76 10.55
C VAL A 229 -9.14 -1.94 11.14
N VAL A 230 -7.83 -2.03 10.88
CA VAL A 230 -6.97 -3.10 11.41
C VAL A 230 -6.86 -2.99 12.93
N ALA A 231 -6.64 -1.79 13.47
CA ALA A 231 -6.56 -1.56 14.92
C ALA A 231 -7.86 -1.92 15.65
N CYS A 232 -9.01 -1.50 15.12
CA CYS A 232 -10.32 -1.86 15.67
C CYS A 232 -10.60 -3.37 15.59
N GLY A 233 -10.21 -4.02 14.48
CA GLY A 233 -10.33 -5.46 14.31
C GLY A 233 -9.55 -6.25 15.37
N PHE A 234 -8.29 -5.89 15.60
CA PHE A 234 -7.48 -6.51 16.64
C PHE A 234 -8.03 -6.24 18.05
N GLY A 235 -8.48 -5.02 18.35
CA GLY A 235 -9.08 -4.68 19.64
C GLY A 235 -10.30 -5.54 19.97
N LEU A 236 -11.20 -5.76 19.00
CA LEU A 236 -12.38 -6.62 19.17
C LEU A 236 -12.00 -8.09 19.38
N LEU A 237 -11.01 -8.60 18.64
CA LEU A 237 -10.52 -9.97 18.82
C LEU A 237 -9.94 -10.20 20.22
N PHE A 238 -9.17 -9.24 20.76
CA PHE A 238 -8.65 -9.34 22.12
C PHE A 238 -9.75 -9.29 23.18
N LEU A 239 -10.78 -8.46 23.01
CA LEU A 239 -11.90 -8.40 23.94
C LEU A 239 -12.70 -9.70 23.94
N ILE A 240 -13.03 -10.23 22.76
CA ILE A 240 -13.77 -11.50 22.63
C ILE A 240 -12.93 -12.66 23.18
N GLY A 241 -11.65 -12.73 22.85
CA GLY A 241 -10.73 -13.75 23.37
C GLY A 241 -10.57 -13.66 24.89
N GLY A 242 -10.49 -12.46 25.46
CA GLY A 242 -10.38 -12.23 26.89
C GLY A 242 -11.64 -12.65 27.67
N ILE A 243 -12.83 -12.34 27.14
CA ILE A 243 -14.11 -12.77 27.73
C ILE A 243 -14.21 -14.29 27.67
N TRP A 244 -13.92 -14.90 26.52
CA TRP A 244 -13.95 -16.36 26.35
C TRP A 244 -12.97 -17.07 27.30
N PHE A 245 -11.74 -16.59 27.41
CA PHE A 245 -10.74 -17.14 28.33
C PHE A 245 -11.16 -16.99 29.81
N SER A 246 -11.75 -15.85 30.17
CA SER A 246 -12.25 -15.60 31.53
C SER A 246 -13.42 -16.49 31.89
N TRP A 247 -14.33 -16.74 30.95
CA TRP A 247 -15.42 -17.71 31.14
C TRP A 247 -14.92 -19.13 31.27
N HIS A 248 -13.96 -19.55 30.45
CA HIS A 248 -13.38 -20.89 30.56
C HIS A 248 -12.71 -21.10 31.94
N LYS A 249 -11.95 -20.10 32.42
CA LYS A 249 -11.35 -20.13 33.77
C LYS A 249 -12.41 -20.11 34.88
N TYR A 250 -13.50 -19.37 34.69
CA TYR A 250 -14.60 -19.29 35.65
C TYR A 250 -15.33 -20.64 35.78
N GLU A 251 -15.56 -21.34 34.67
CA GLU A 251 -16.19 -22.66 34.67
C GLU A 251 -15.31 -23.69 35.41
N ASP A 252 -14.01 -23.72 35.13
CA ASP A 252 -13.05 -24.57 35.84
C ASP A 252 -12.98 -24.29 37.35
N TYR A 253 -13.04 -23.00 37.73
CA TYR A 253 -13.08 -22.58 39.13
C TYR A 253 -14.36 -23.05 39.83
N MET A 254 -15.52 -22.85 39.20
CA MET A 254 -16.82 -23.24 39.75
C MET A 254 -16.98 -24.75 39.87
N MET A 255 -16.45 -25.52 38.91
CA MET A 255 -16.44 -26.99 38.96
C MET A 255 -15.60 -27.52 40.14
N LYS A 256 -14.45 -26.92 40.41
CA LYS A 256 -13.62 -27.27 41.58
C LYS A 256 -14.30 -26.93 42.90
N LYS A 257 -14.96 -25.76 42.98
CA LYS A 257 -15.73 -25.35 44.16
C LYS A 257 -16.86 -26.33 44.47
N ARG A 258 -17.66 -26.71 43.46
CA ARG A 258 -18.77 -27.66 43.62
C ARG A 258 -18.28 -29.05 44.06
N ARG A 259 -17.11 -29.49 43.56
CA ARG A 259 -16.50 -30.77 43.98
C ARG A 259 -16.08 -30.74 45.46
N LYS A 260 -15.54 -29.63 45.95
CA LYS A 260 -15.18 -29.47 47.36
C LYS A 260 -16.41 -29.53 48.26
N GLU A 261 -17.46 -28.78 47.92
CA GLU A 261 -18.72 -28.78 48.68
C GLU A 261 -19.41 -30.15 48.70
N TYR A 262 -19.33 -30.92 47.59
CA TYR A 262 -19.84 -32.29 47.56
C TYR A 262 -19.03 -33.24 48.45
N ASN A 263 -17.70 -33.13 48.43
CA ASN A 263 -16.82 -33.94 49.26
C ASN A 263 -17.00 -33.63 50.75
N ASP A 264 -17.09 -32.36 51.14
CA ASP A 264 -17.33 -31.95 52.54
C ASP A 264 -18.68 -32.48 53.05
N LYS A 265 -19.72 -32.48 52.19
CA LYS A 265 -21.04 -33.08 52.51
C LYS A 265 -20.99 -34.60 52.66
N ILE A 266 -20.21 -35.29 51.83
CA ILE A 266 -20.00 -36.74 51.98
C ILE A 266 -19.27 -37.04 53.29
N GLU A 267 -18.25 -36.27 53.65
CA GLU A 267 -17.47 -36.49 54.88
C GLU A 267 -18.33 -36.27 56.13
N LEU A 268 -19.14 -35.20 56.16
CA LEU A 268 -20.11 -34.93 57.23
C LEU A 268 -21.20 -36.01 57.32
N GLY A 269 -21.73 -36.49 56.19
CA GLY A 269 -22.74 -37.55 56.14
C GLY A 269 -22.19 -38.92 56.56
N LEU A 270 -20.93 -39.22 56.22
CA LEU A 270 -20.27 -40.46 56.63
C LEU A 270 -19.90 -40.43 58.12
N GLY A 271 -19.49 -39.27 58.65
CA GLY A 271 -19.21 -39.07 60.08
C GLY A 271 -20.46 -39.30 60.94
N SER A 272 -21.59 -38.72 60.54
CA SER A 272 -22.87 -38.87 61.27
C SER A 272 -23.54 -40.25 61.09
N ALA A 273 -23.37 -40.90 59.94
CA ALA A 273 -23.77 -42.30 59.76
C ALA A 273 -22.94 -43.25 60.63
N LEU A 274 -21.63 -43.03 60.76
CA LEU A 274 -20.78 -43.82 61.66
C LEU A 274 -21.15 -43.61 63.14
N GLU A 275 -21.55 -42.41 63.51
CA GLU A 275 -21.97 -42.08 64.88
C GLU A 275 -23.30 -42.74 65.25
N SER A 276 -24.27 -42.75 64.33
CA SER A 276 -25.58 -43.41 64.53
C SER A 276 -25.48 -44.95 64.59
N ILE A 277 -24.46 -45.55 63.97
CA ILE A 277 -24.28 -47.01 63.99
C ILE A 277 -23.46 -47.46 65.21
N SER A 278 -22.71 -46.58 65.86
CA SER A 278 -21.93 -46.90 67.07
C SER A 278 -22.79 -47.29 68.30
N GLY A 279 -24.11 -47.07 68.26
CA GLY A 279 -25.04 -47.44 69.33
C GLY A 279 -25.52 -48.89 69.30
N SER A 280 -25.26 -49.65 68.22
CA SER A 280 -25.76 -51.03 68.08
C SER A 280 -24.85 -51.86 67.17
N THR A 281 -24.20 -52.89 67.74
CA THR A 281 -23.28 -53.89 67.16
C THR A 281 -21.79 -53.52 67.00
N THR A 282 -20.93 -54.49 67.32
CA THR A 282 -19.46 -54.45 67.22
C THR A 282 -19.00 -54.39 65.77
N LEU A 283 -18.88 -53.17 65.23
CA LEU A 283 -18.34 -52.96 63.88
C LEU A 283 -16.84 -52.71 63.93
N VAL A 284 -16.09 -53.57 63.24
CA VAL A 284 -14.66 -53.43 63.05
C VAL A 284 -14.41 -52.86 61.65
N LYS A 285 -13.64 -51.78 61.57
CA LYS A 285 -13.24 -51.17 60.29
C LYS A 285 -12.06 -51.93 59.72
N PHE A 286 -12.20 -52.44 58.49
CA PHE A 286 -11.12 -53.06 57.74
C PHE A 286 -10.77 -52.19 56.54
N THR A 287 -9.48 -52.09 56.19
CA THR A 287 -9.06 -51.37 54.99
C THR A 287 -9.33 -52.21 53.74
N PHE A 288 -9.46 -51.55 52.58
CA PHE A 288 -9.64 -52.27 51.31
C PHE A 288 -8.50 -53.25 51.03
N GLU A 289 -7.26 -52.86 51.35
CA GLU A 289 -6.07 -53.71 51.17
C GLU A 289 -6.14 -54.98 52.02
N GLU A 290 -6.59 -54.84 53.27
CA GLU A 290 -6.76 -55.95 54.19
C GLU A 290 -7.82 -56.95 53.70
N ILE A 291 -8.94 -56.43 53.19
CA ILE A 291 -10.02 -57.23 52.60
C ILE A 291 -9.58 -57.90 51.29
N SER A 292 -8.86 -57.18 50.44
CA SER A 292 -8.32 -57.71 49.19
C SER A 292 -7.37 -58.85 49.48
N LYS A 293 -6.49 -58.70 50.48
CA LYS A 293 -5.57 -59.76 50.90
C LYS A 293 -6.33 -60.96 51.47
N ALA A 294 -7.30 -60.73 52.35
CA ALA A 294 -8.09 -61.79 52.99
C ALA A 294 -8.88 -62.63 51.97
N THR A 295 -9.32 -62.02 50.87
CA THR A 295 -10.10 -62.69 49.79
C THR A 295 -9.25 -63.13 48.59
N LYS A 296 -7.92 -63.00 48.67
CA LYS A 296 -6.99 -63.22 47.54
C LYS A 296 -7.42 -62.46 46.28
N ASN A 297 -7.59 -61.14 46.43
CA ASN A 297 -8.08 -60.20 45.42
C ASN A 297 -9.45 -60.60 44.84
N PHE A 298 -10.40 -60.98 45.70
CA PHE A 298 -11.75 -61.40 45.30
C PHE A 298 -11.73 -62.57 44.29
N SER A 299 -10.85 -63.55 44.50
CA SER A 299 -10.76 -64.73 43.64
C SER A 299 -12.11 -65.42 43.50
N ARG A 300 -12.42 -65.91 42.29
CA ARG A 300 -13.67 -66.65 42.03
C ARG A 300 -13.78 -67.93 42.87
N ASP A 301 -12.64 -68.51 43.24
CA ASP A 301 -12.57 -69.73 44.04
C ASP A 301 -13.08 -69.51 45.48
N ASN A 302 -13.10 -68.26 45.93
CA ASN A 302 -13.57 -67.89 47.25
C ASN A 302 -15.06 -67.51 47.27
N ILE A 303 -15.80 -67.65 46.17
CA ILE A 303 -17.22 -67.33 46.14
C ILE A 303 -18.01 -68.43 46.87
N ILE A 304 -18.66 -68.07 47.98
CA ILE A 304 -19.52 -68.96 48.76
C ILE A 304 -21.01 -68.74 48.51
N GLY A 305 -21.38 -67.69 47.77
CA GLY A 305 -22.76 -67.45 47.38
C GLY A 305 -22.90 -66.46 46.23
N ARG A 306 -23.91 -66.67 45.37
CA ARG A 306 -24.27 -65.75 44.27
C ARG A 306 -25.76 -65.45 44.34
N GLY A 307 -26.14 -64.18 44.29
CA GLY A 307 -27.53 -63.76 44.26
C GLY A 307 -27.75 -62.45 43.51
N GLY A 308 -29.01 -61.98 43.45
CA GLY A 308 -29.37 -60.71 42.79
C GLY A 308 -28.64 -59.49 43.37
N TYR A 309 -28.21 -59.59 44.63
CA TYR A 309 -27.48 -58.55 45.35
C TYR A 309 -25.95 -58.64 45.23
N GLY A 310 -25.43 -59.59 44.44
CA GLY A 310 -24.00 -59.76 44.15
C GLY A 310 -23.39 -61.05 44.71
N ASN A 311 -22.05 -61.11 44.72
CA ASN A 311 -21.29 -62.28 45.15
C ASN A 311 -20.90 -62.17 46.62
N VAL A 312 -20.95 -63.29 47.35
CA VAL A 312 -20.42 -63.43 48.70
C VAL A 312 -19.10 -64.20 48.63
N TYR A 313 -18.03 -63.61 49.16
CA TYR A 313 -16.69 -64.18 49.18
C TYR A 313 -16.32 -64.64 50.59
N LYS A 314 -15.68 -65.79 50.71
CA LYS A 314 -14.98 -66.22 51.92
C LYS A 314 -13.62 -65.53 51.97
N GLY A 315 -13.27 -64.97 53.12
CA GLY A 315 -11.95 -64.43 53.39
C GLY A 315 -11.41 -64.94 54.72
N THR A 316 -10.09 -64.96 54.84
CA THR A 316 -9.40 -65.24 56.11
C THR A 316 -8.55 -64.03 56.46
N LEU A 317 -8.86 -63.40 57.60
CA LEU A 317 -8.15 -62.24 58.11
C LEU A 317 -6.75 -62.63 58.60
N ALA A 318 -5.89 -61.64 58.84
CA ALA A 318 -4.51 -61.87 59.28
C ALA A 318 -4.43 -62.55 60.66
N ASP A 319 -5.47 -62.40 61.49
CA ASP A 319 -5.63 -63.06 62.79
C ASP A 319 -6.14 -64.52 62.68
N GLY A 320 -6.38 -65.01 61.46
CA GLY A 320 -6.92 -66.34 61.19
C GLY A 320 -8.45 -66.44 61.25
N SER A 321 -9.16 -65.34 61.56
CA SER A 321 -10.63 -65.34 61.59
C SER A 321 -11.22 -65.51 60.18
N GLU A 322 -12.15 -66.44 60.01
CA GLU A 322 -12.90 -66.60 58.76
C GLU A 322 -14.10 -65.63 58.69
N VAL A 323 -14.24 -64.98 57.54
CA VAL A 323 -15.25 -63.95 57.31
C VAL A 323 -15.97 -64.14 55.98
N ALA A 324 -17.23 -63.71 55.93
CA ALA A 324 -18.01 -63.63 54.70
C ALA A 324 -18.16 -62.17 54.26
N LEU A 325 -17.81 -61.89 53.00
CA LEU A 325 -17.84 -60.56 52.40
C LEU A 325 -18.86 -60.49 51.28
N LYS A 326 -19.91 -59.68 51.45
CA LYS A 326 -20.95 -59.50 50.44
C LYS A 326 -20.66 -58.26 49.59
N GLY A 327 -20.34 -58.46 48.31
CA GLY A 327 -20.12 -57.38 47.34
C GLY A 327 -21.41 -56.98 46.65
N SER A 328 -21.80 -55.70 46.69
CA SER A 328 -22.97 -55.19 45.96
C SER A 328 -22.58 -54.74 44.54
N ARG A 329 -23.48 -54.90 43.56
CA ARG A 329 -23.22 -54.59 42.13
C ARG A 329 -23.19 -53.09 41.81
N THR A 330 -23.55 -52.24 42.75
CA THR A 330 -23.66 -50.81 42.50
C THR A 330 -22.68 -50.09 43.42
N VAL A 331 -21.90 -49.19 42.81
CA VAL A 331 -21.12 -48.09 43.41
C VAL A 331 -19.59 -48.26 43.43
N ARG A 332 -18.92 -47.49 42.56
CA ARG A 332 -17.55 -46.97 42.78
C ARG A 332 -17.63 -45.89 43.87
N LEU A 333 -17.51 -46.27 45.13
CA LEU A 333 -17.16 -45.36 46.23
C LEU A 333 -15.95 -45.96 46.94
N PRO A 334 -15.00 -45.12 47.40
CA PRO A 334 -13.76 -45.57 48.04
C PRO A 334 -13.96 -46.12 49.45
N VAL A 335 -15.19 -46.15 49.98
CA VAL A 335 -15.48 -46.65 51.33
C VAL A 335 -16.76 -47.48 51.27
N ILE A 336 -16.62 -48.81 51.32
CA ILE A 336 -17.75 -49.73 51.46
C ILE A 336 -17.96 -49.93 52.96
N PRO A 337 -19.13 -49.60 53.54
CA PRO A 337 -19.50 -50.11 54.85
C PRO A 337 -19.81 -51.61 54.69
N ILE A 338 -18.83 -52.45 55.01
CA ILE A 338 -18.97 -53.91 54.89
C ILE A 338 -19.54 -54.43 56.22
N LEU A 339 -20.75 -54.98 56.17
CA LEU A 339 -21.26 -55.82 57.24
C LEU A 339 -20.51 -57.15 57.21
N LEU A 340 -19.59 -57.34 58.16
CA LEU A 340 -18.93 -58.61 58.41
C LEU A 340 -19.71 -59.36 59.48
N THR A 341 -20.35 -60.45 59.08
CA THR A 341 -20.86 -61.46 60.02
C THR A 341 -19.79 -62.53 60.19
N ARG A 342 -19.33 -62.73 61.42
CA ARG A 342 -18.39 -63.80 61.77
C ARG A 342 -19.08 -65.14 61.52
N LEU A 343 -18.50 -65.98 60.66
CA LEU A 343 -18.96 -67.36 60.51
C LEU A 343 -18.52 -68.10 61.78
N ARG A 344 -19.46 -68.68 62.51
CA ARG A 344 -19.18 -69.55 63.66
C ARG A 344 -19.05 -70.98 63.21
#